data_AF-A0A434TP55-F1
#
_entry.id   AF-A0A434TP55-F1
#
_cell.length_a   1.000
_cell.length_b   1.000
_cell.length_c   1.000
_cell.angle_alpha   90.00
_cell.angle_beta   90.00
_cell.angle_gamma   90.00
#
_symmetry.space_group_name_H-M   'P 1'
#
loop_
_entity.id
_entity.type
_entity.pdbx_description
1 polymer ?
#
loop_
_entity_poly.entity_id
_entity_poly.type
_entity_poly.pdbx_seq_one_letter_code
_entity_poly.pdbx_strand_id
1 'polypeptide(L)'
;MAKFSAILDPGYAAMPSPRNKTPATLLSAPLELAGNWGRMLSQAAEQVVEKARRACLDGVRLLSDRQPARLRVDRHGTGQPAIWLHPDGSSMAWIIVDIGERDWSKLAYQFGHELGHVLANSWQADAKPAPPCQWLEEAMVEAFSLRGLGRLAKDWKQDPPFAGDSAFGDAIAEYRADIIKRYTALADSQGLTRDAARWFADHRNEIEIPGLNPFAQAMCLTILAEYEQVPDCIEALGALNRWPGRSGVPIAEYLRRWKKSCTELQASPHLPVRLQQLLHVTRERR
;
A
#
# COMPACT_ATOMS: atom_id res chain seq x y z
N MET A 1 35.10 44.09 60.69
CA MET A 1 34.33 44.67 59.58
C MET A 1 35.02 44.31 58.27
N ALA A 2 34.47 43.37 57.51
CA ALA A 2 34.65 43.23 56.06
C ALA A 2 33.64 42.19 55.57
N LYS A 3 32.61 42.64 54.86
CA LYS A 3 31.65 41.79 54.14
C LYS A 3 32.28 41.43 52.78
N PHE A 4 32.37 40.14 52.45
CA PHE A 4 32.65 39.70 51.09
C PHE A 4 31.32 39.49 50.35
N SER A 5 31.17 40.22 49.26
CA SER A 5 30.08 40.15 48.30
C SER A 5 30.38 39.05 47.28
N ALA A 6 29.42 38.17 47.01
CA ALA A 6 29.44 37.28 45.85
C ALA A 6 28.24 37.61 44.97
N ILE A 7 28.56 38.20 43.82
CA ILE A 7 27.67 38.45 42.68
C ILE A 7 27.53 37.12 41.93
N LEU A 8 26.30 36.67 41.66
CA LEU A 8 26.02 35.64 40.68
C LEU A 8 24.91 36.11 39.74
N ASP A 9 25.20 35.93 38.45
CA ASP A 9 24.53 36.42 37.26
C ASP A 9 23.05 36.00 37.10
N PRO A 10 22.26 36.80 36.37
CA PRO A 10 20.88 36.48 36.02
C PRO A 10 20.79 35.70 34.69
N GLY A 11 19.88 34.73 34.64
CA GLY A 11 19.12 34.42 33.43
C GLY A 11 19.68 33.35 32.48
N TYR A 12 19.60 32.08 32.88
CA TYR A 12 19.51 31.00 31.90
C TYR A 12 18.07 30.98 31.34
N ALA A 13 17.88 31.57 30.16
CA ALA A 13 16.65 31.39 29.38
C ALA A 13 16.52 29.91 29.01
N ALA A 14 15.45 29.27 29.47
CA ALA A 14 15.12 27.91 29.09
C ALA A 14 14.92 27.84 27.58
N MET A 15 15.79 27.11 26.89
CA MET A 15 15.64 26.77 25.48
C MET A 15 14.29 26.07 25.28
N PRO A 16 13.50 26.45 24.25
CA PRO A 16 12.24 25.78 23.98
C PRO A 16 12.49 24.31 23.66
N SER A 17 11.84 23.45 24.44
CA SER A 17 11.80 22.00 24.23
C SER A 17 11.45 21.70 22.76
N PRO A 18 12.13 20.76 22.09
CA PRO A 18 11.84 20.45 20.70
C PRO A 18 10.36 20.07 20.58
N ARG A 19 9.62 20.85 19.80
CA ARG A 19 8.20 20.57 19.49
C ARG A 19 8.11 19.10 19.10
N ASN A 20 7.24 18.35 19.78
CA ASN A 20 6.86 16.98 19.39
C ASN A 20 6.50 17.01 17.91
N LYS A 21 7.45 16.64 17.04
CA LYS A 21 7.17 16.43 15.62
C LYS A 21 6.23 15.24 15.57
N THR A 22 5.04 15.43 15.03
CA THR A 22 4.14 14.32 14.72
C THR A 22 4.96 13.28 13.94
N PRO A 23 4.89 11.99 14.31
CA PRO A 23 5.62 10.96 13.59
C PRO A 23 5.28 11.03 12.10
N ALA A 24 6.30 10.92 11.23
CA ALA A 24 6.07 10.88 9.80
C ALA A 24 5.18 9.65 9.46
N THR A 25 4.16 9.88 8.66
CA THR A 25 3.31 8.81 8.11
C THR A 25 3.78 8.47 6.70
N LEU A 26 3.31 7.38 6.09
CA LEU A 26 3.58 7.08 4.68
C LEU A 26 3.24 8.23 3.72
N LEU A 27 2.23 9.05 4.05
CA LEU A 27 1.86 10.23 3.26
C LEU A 27 2.85 11.39 3.42
N SER A 28 3.56 11.49 4.56
CA SER A 28 4.46 12.63 4.86
C SER A 28 5.93 12.24 4.96
N ALA A 29 6.25 10.95 4.89
CA ALA A 29 7.61 10.44 4.92
C ALA A 29 8.41 11.05 3.75
N PRO A 30 9.67 11.44 3.96
CA PRO A 30 10.54 11.89 2.88
C PRO A 30 10.59 10.83 1.77
N LEU A 31 10.44 11.27 0.54
CA LEU A 31 10.50 10.43 -0.65
C LEU A 31 11.66 10.91 -1.53
N GLU A 32 12.47 9.98 -2.00
CA GLU A 32 13.54 10.27 -2.96
C GLU A 32 13.44 9.36 -4.18
N LEU A 33 13.86 9.88 -5.34
CA LEU A 33 14.00 9.08 -6.55
C LEU A 33 15.42 8.56 -6.69
N ALA A 34 15.55 7.32 -7.16
CA ALA A 34 16.82 6.66 -7.49
C ALA A 34 16.74 6.00 -8.87
N GLY A 35 17.88 5.55 -9.40
CA GLY A 35 17.96 4.91 -10.71
C GLY A 35 17.99 5.87 -11.90
N ASN A 36 17.89 5.30 -13.10
CA ASN A 36 17.99 6.04 -14.34
C ASN A 36 16.60 6.36 -14.91
N TRP A 37 16.11 7.57 -14.69
CA TRP A 37 14.84 8.07 -15.24
C TRP A 37 14.92 8.50 -16.72
N GLY A 38 16.04 8.25 -17.40
CA GLY A 38 16.21 8.50 -18.83
C GLY A 38 16.14 10.00 -19.18
N ARG A 39 15.41 10.32 -20.25
CA ARG A 39 15.14 11.72 -20.67
C ARG A 39 13.94 12.34 -19.93
N MET A 40 13.33 11.62 -18.99
CA MET A 40 12.31 12.19 -18.12
C MET A 40 12.99 13.23 -17.24
N LEU A 41 12.37 14.41 -17.13
CA LEU A 41 12.78 15.37 -16.10
C LEU A 41 12.50 14.68 -14.76
N SER A 42 13.52 14.47 -13.93
CA SER A 42 13.37 13.82 -12.61
C SER A 42 12.29 14.50 -11.77
N GLN A 43 12.19 15.83 -11.87
CA GLN A 43 11.14 16.63 -11.25
C GLN A 43 9.72 16.24 -11.72
N ALA A 44 9.55 15.85 -12.99
CA ALA A 44 8.25 15.39 -13.49
C ALA A 44 7.86 14.03 -12.89
N ALA A 45 8.81 13.08 -12.84
CA ALA A 45 8.57 11.79 -12.19
C ALA A 45 8.22 11.96 -10.70
N GLU A 46 8.92 12.86 -10.01
CA GLU A 46 8.66 13.17 -8.61
C GLU A 46 7.25 13.71 -8.40
N GLN A 47 6.79 14.65 -9.25
CA GLN A 47 5.42 15.16 -9.21
C GLN A 47 4.37 14.07 -9.43
N VAL A 48 4.59 13.15 -10.37
CA VAL A 48 3.68 12.03 -10.63
C VAL A 48 3.62 11.06 -9.45
N VAL A 49 4.79 10.69 -8.90
CA VAL A 49 4.88 9.82 -7.72
C VAL A 49 4.20 10.46 -6.51
N GLU A 50 4.41 11.75 -6.28
CA GLU A 50 3.78 12.48 -5.19
C GLU A 50 2.27 12.58 -5.33
N LYS A 51 1.75 12.85 -6.54
CA LYS A 51 0.31 12.83 -6.80
C LYS A 51 -0.28 11.43 -6.65
N ALA A 52 0.40 10.39 -7.14
CA ALA A 52 -0.03 9.01 -6.96
C ALA A 52 -0.07 8.62 -5.47
N ARG A 53 0.94 9.04 -4.68
CA ARG A 53 1.01 8.83 -3.23
C ARG A 53 -0.19 9.44 -2.51
N ARG A 54 -0.50 10.70 -2.81
CA ARG A 54 -1.69 11.40 -2.27
C ARG A 54 -2.99 10.74 -2.70
N ALA A 55 -3.14 10.43 -3.99
CA ALA A 55 -4.32 9.75 -4.51
C ALA A 55 -4.58 8.41 -3.80
N CYS A 56 -3.53 7.66 -3.48
CA CYS A 56 -3.63 6.40 -2.74
C CYS A 56 -4.01 6.63 -1.25
N LEU A 57 -3.31 7.54 -0.56
CA LEU A 57 -3.32 7.63 0.91
C LEU A 57 -4.23 8.72 1.49
N ASP A 58 -4.63 9.74 0.73
CA ASP A 58 -5.42 10.86 1.27
C ASP A 58 -6.75 10.38 1.82
N GLY A 59 -7.10 10.81 3.04
CA GLY A 59 -8.31 10.39 3.73
C GLY A 59 -8.26 8.96 4.30
N VAL A 60 -7.14 8.25 4.18
CA VAL A 60 -6.90 6.97 4.86
C VAL A 60 -6.23 7.25 6.20
N ARG A 61 -6.71 6.63 7.28
CA ARG A 61 -5.99 6.66 8.55
C ARG A 61 -4.78 5.74 8.46
N LEU A 62 -3.58 6.31 8.46
CA LEU A 62 -2.33 5.58 8.28
C LEU A 62 -1.84 4.98 9.60
N LEU A 63 -2.29 3.77 9.88
CA LEU A 63 -2.07 3.08 11.14
C LEU A 63 -1.02 1.98 10.96
N SER A 64 0.16 2.15 11.53
CA SER A 64 1.09 1.03 11.77
C SER A 64 2.24 1.50 12.64
N ASP A 65 2.70 0.62 13.53
CA ASP A 65 3.92 0.76 14.32
C ASP A 65 5.18 0.33 13.55
N ARG A 66 5.04 -0.05 12.27
CA ARG A 66 6.11 -0.53 11.38
C ARG A 66 6.20 0.26 10.08
N GLN A 67 5.79 1.53 10.07
CA GLN A 67 5.99 2.37 8.88
C GLN A 67 7.47 2.72 8.69
N PRO A 68 7.95 2.80 7.44
CA PRO A 68 9.29 3.27 7.16
C PRO A 68 9.41 4.76 7.48
N ALA A 69 10.61 5.19 7.86
CA ALA A 69 10.92 6.59 8.11
C ALA A 69 11.06 7.41 6.81
N ARG A 70 11.34 6.75 5.68
CA ARG A 70 11.49 7.35 4.35
C ARG A 70 11.20 6.34 3.24
N LEU A 71 10.91 6.84 2.04
CA LEU A 71 10.66 6.06 0.84
C LEU A 71 11.73 6.35 -0.21
N ARG A 72 12.15 5.33 -0.94
CA ARG A 72 12.91 5.47 -2.18
C ARG A 72 12.12 4.83 -3.30
N VAL A 73 12.04 5.51 -4.44
CA VAL A 73 11.46 4.95 -5.68
C VAL A 73 12.56 4.86 -6.71
N ASP A 74 12.89 3.64 -7.13
CA ASP A 74 13.94 3.36 -8.10
C ASP A 74 13.35 2.83 -9.39
N ARG A 75 13.71 3.47 -10.50
CA ARG A 75 13.27 3.06 -11.83
C ARG A 75 14.28 2.09 -12.43
N HIS A 76 13.81 0.88 -12.68
CA HIS A 76 14.51 -0.13 -13.47
C HIS A 76 14.02 -0.09 -14.92
N GLY A 77 14.84 -0.61 -15.84
CA GLY A 77 14.51 -0.74 -17.27
C GLY A 77 14.08 -2.14 -17.69
N THR A 78 14.19 -3.12 -16.78
CA THR A 78 13.76 -4.50 -16.94
C THR A 78 13.41 -5.09 -15.58
N GLY A 79 12.37 -5.93 -15.54
CA GLY A 79 12.01 -6.71 -14.36
C GLY A 79 10.52 -6.67 -14.07
N GLN A 80 10.16 -6.97 -12.83
CA GLN A 80 8.83 -6.73 -12.29
C GLN A 80 8.95 -5.62 -11.25
N PRO A 81 7.90 -4.80 -11.03
CA PRO A 81 7.85 -3.95 -9.85
C PRO A 81 7.99 -4.81 -8.58
N ALA A 82 8.63 -4.26 -7.56
CA ALA A 82 8.90 -4.99 -6.33
C ALA A 82 9.26 -4.06 -5.18
N ILE A 83 9.13 -4.56 -3.94
CA ILE A 83 9.85 -4.01 -2.79
C ILE A 83 11.20 -4.70 -2.64
N TRP A 84 12.27 -3.90 -2.59
CA TRP A 84 13.58 -4.43 -2.24
C TRP A 84 13.68 -4.62 -0.71
N LEU A 85 13.81 -5.87 -0.29
CA LEU A 85 13.94 -6.24 1.12
C LEU A 85 15.39 -6.11 1.57
N HIS A 86 15.73 -4.96 2.14
CA HIS A 86 17.08 -4.68 2.60
C HIS A 86 17.49 -5.58 3.78
N PRO A 87 18.59 -6.34 3.69
CA PRO A 87 19.08 -7.17 4.80
C PRO A 87 19.73 -6.36 5.93
N ASP A 88 19.99 -5.06 5.71
CA ASP A 88 20.75 -4.20 6.63
C ASP A 88 19.90 -3.54 7.74
N GLY A 89 18.59 -3.80 7.77
CA GLY A 89 17.69 -3.20 8.77
C GLY A 89 17.43 -1.71 8.53
N SER A 90 17.60 -1.22 7.31
CA SER A 90 17.27 0.15 6.91
C SER A 90 15.84 0.54 7.31
N SER A 91 15.67 1.78 7.77
CA SER A 91 14.35 2.37 8.05
C SER A 91 13.64 2.90 6.78
N MET A 92 14.15 2.56 5.60
CA MET A 92 13.64 2.98 4.31
C MET A 92 12.95 1.82 3.60
N ALA A 93 11.74 2.06 3.09
CA ALA A 93 11.16 1.17 2.09
C ALA A 93 11.65 1.59 0.69
N TRP A 94 12.16 0.63 -0.08
CA TRP A 94 12.67 0.85 -1.42
C TRP A 94 11.75 0.17 -2.43
N ILE A 95 10.99 1.00 -3.13
CA ILE A 95 10.06 0.61 -4.19
C ILE A 95 10.80 0.61 -5.51
N ILE A 96 10.72 -0.49 -6.24
CA ILE A 96 11.22 -0.63 -7.61
C ILE A 96 10.05 -0.59 -8.56
N VAL A 97 10.16 0.24 -9.60
CA VAL A 97 9.20 0.30 -10.71
C VAL A 97 9.90 -0.03 -12.02
N ASP A 98 9.19 -0.69 -12.94
CA ASP A 98 9.66 -0.97 -14.29
C ASP A 98 8.74 -0.28 -15.31
N ILE A 99 9.16 0.93 -15.71
CA ILE A 99 8.42 1.79 -16.61
C ILE A 99 9.25 2.24 -17.81
N GLY A 100 8.55 2.45 -18.93
CA GLY A 100 9.07 3.16 -20.09
C GLY A 100 9.18 4.66 -19.84
N GLU A 101 9.74 5.38 -20.82
CA GLU A 101 9.79 6.84 -20.77
C GLU A 101 8.37 7.43 -20.80
N ARG A 102 8.04 8.26 -19.80
CA ARG A 102 6.77 8.99 -19.65
C ARG A 102 5.52 8.12 -19.57
N ASP A 103 5.65 6.85 -19.19
CA ASP A 103 4.52 5.95 -18.96
C ASP A 103 3.88 6.22 -17.58
N TRP A 104 3.26 7.39 -17.42
CA TRP A 104 2.77 7.88 -16.13
C TRP A 104 1.62 7.06 -15.54
N SER A 105 0.76 6.49 -16.40
CA SER A 105 -0.29 5.57 -15.95
C SER A 105 0.32 4.31 -15.33
N LYS A 106 1.31 3.70 -16.00
CA LYS A 106 2.02 2.53 -15.47
C LYS A 106 2.84 2.87 -14.23
N LEU A 107 3.48 4.05 -14.18
CA LEU A 107 4.19 4.54 -13.00
C LEU A 107 3.27 4.64 -11.79
N ALA A 108 2.14 5.33 -11.93
CA ALA A 108 1.18 5.49 -10.85
C ALA A 108 0.60 4.14 -10.40
N TYR A 109 0.33 3.24 -11.35
CA TYR A 109 -0.16 1.89 -11.07
C TYR A 109 0.84 1.04 -10.31
N GLN A 110 2.08 0.91 -10.80
CA GLN A 110 3.11 0.10 -10.15
C GLN A 110 3.51 0.70 -8.80
N PHE A 111 3.72 2.02 -8.73
CA PHE A 111 4.02 2.69 -7.47
C PHE A 111 2.88 2.50 -6.46
N GLY A 112 1.61 2.64 -6.87
CA GLY A 112 0.47 2.42 -5.99
C GLY A 112 0.40 0.99 -5.46
N HIS A 113 0.71 -0.01 -6.29
CA HIS A 113 0.74 -1.42 -5.91
C HIS A 113 1.82 -1.68 -4.85
N GLU A 114 3.06 -1.26 -5.12
CA GLU A 114 4.17 -1.43 -4.19
C GLU A 114 3.99 -0.61 -2.90
N LEU A 115 3.47 0.62 -3.00
CA LEU A 115 3.10 1.42 -1.82
C LEU A 115 2.04 0.70 -0.96
N GLY A 116 1.14 -0.06 -1.59
CA GLY A 116 0.19 -0.94 -0.92
C GLY A 116 0.89 -2.02 -0.08
N HIS A 117 1.94 -2.65 -0.61
CA HIS A 117 2.78 -3.58 0.15
C HIS A 117 3.47 -2.89 1.33
N VAL A 118 4.00 -1.68 1.14
CA VAL A 118 4.60 -0.92 2.25
C VAL A 118 3.56 -0.62 3.34
N LEU A 119 2.35 -0.20 2.96
CA LEU A 119 1.22 0.01 3.88
C LEU A 119 0.84 -1.29 4.61
N ALA A 120 0.91 -2.43 3.91
CA ALA A 120 0.69 -3.77 4.44
C ALA A 120 1.86 -4.33 5.28
N ASN A 121 2.84 -3.50 5.66
CA ASN A 121 4.02 -3.87 6.45
C ASN A 121 4.94 -4.89 5.75
N SER A 122 4.98 -4.84 4.42
CA SER A 122 5.67 -5.82 3.57
C SER A 122 6.94 -5.26 2.93
N TRP A 123 7.83 -4.68 3.74
CA TRP A 123 8.99 -3.95 3.21
C TRP A 123 10.33 -4.19 3.94
N GLN A 124 10.33 -4.85 5.09
CA GLN A 124 11.55 -5.16 5.86
C GLN A 124 12.21 -6.47 5.40
N ALA A 125 13.45 -6.73 5.85
CA ALA A 125 14.21 -7.93 5.50
C ALA A 125 13.44 -9.26 5.69
N ASP A 126 12.61 -9.33 6.73
CA ASP A 126 11.81 -10.51 7.09
C ASP A 126 10.43 -10.53 6.41
N ALA A 127 10.14 -9.55 5.56
CA ALA A 127 8.89 -9.42 4.83
C ALA A 127 8.84 -10.25 3.53
N LYS A 128 9.68 -11.28 3.41
CA LYS A 128 9.60 -12.20 2.28
C LYS A 128 8.21 -12.86 2.24
N PRO A 129 7.49 -12.79 1.11
CA PRO A 129 6.19 -13.43 1.01
C PRO A 129 6.34 -14.96 0.92
N ALA A 130 5.31 -15.66 1.37
CA ALA A 130 5.21 -17.11 1.35
C ALA A 130 3.76 -17.57 1.17
N PRO A 131 3.52 -18.74 0.55
CA PRO A 131 2.21 -19.38 0.52
C PRO A 131 1.82 -19.85 1.94
N PRO A 132 0.52 -19.95 2.25
CA PRO A 132 -0.59 -19.96 1.30
C PRO A 132 -1.30 -18.62 1.07
N CYS A 133 -1.05 -17.58 1.87
CA CYS A 133 -1.90 -16.36 1.83
C CYS A 133 -1.31 -15.20 1.04
N GLN A 134 -0.21 -15.38 0.30
CA GLN A 134 0.37 -14.27 -0.48
C GLN A 134 -0.65 -13.70 -1.47
N TRP A 135 -1.38 -14.54 -2.19
CA TRP A 135 -2.39 -14.13 -3.18
C TRP A 135 -3.41 -13.12 -2.63
N LEU A 136 -3.74 -13.21 -1.34
CA LEU A 136 -4.74 -12.35 -0.73
C LEU A 136 -4.16 -10.96 -0.46
N GLU A 137 -2.89 -10.89 -0.04
CA GLU A 137 -2.16 -9.62 0.04
C GLU A 137 -2.08 -8.96 -1.34
N GLU A 138 -1.67 -9.71 -2.36
CA GLU A 138 -1.59 -9.25 -3.77
C GLU A 138 -2.94 -8.69 -4.24
N ALA A 139 -4.05 -9.38 -3.96
CA ALA A 139 -5.40 -8.90 -4.31
C ALA A 139 -5.77 -7.58 -3.60
N MET A 140 -5.35 -7.40 -2.34
CA MET A 140 -5.63 -6.18 -1.58
C MET A 140 -4.79 -4.99 -2.07
N VAL A 141 -3.49 -5.19 -2.30
CA VAL A 141 -2.62 -4.10 -2.77
C VAL A 141 -2.91 -3.72 -4.23
N GLU A 142 -3.36 -4.69 -5.04
CA GLU A 142 -3.85 -4.44 -6.39
C GLU A 142 -5.12 -3.59 -6.37
N ALA A 143 -6.10 -3.94 -5.52
CA ALA A 143 -7.31 -3.14 -5.33
C ALA A 143 -7.00 -1.73 -4.81
N PHE A 144 -6.00 -1.61 -3.93
CA PHE A 144 -5.53 -0.32 -3.40
C PHE A 144 -4.95 0.54 -4.53
N SER A 145 -4.13 -0.02 -5.41
CA SER A 145 -3.59 0.67 -6.58
C SER A 145 -4.70 1.10 -7.55
N LEU A 146 -5.64 0.21 -7.87
CA LEU A 146 -6.77 0.54 -8.76
C LEU A 146 -7.66 1.65 -8.19
N ARG A 147 -7.88 1.67 -6.87
CA ARG A 147 -8.56 2.80 -6.21
C ARG A 147 -7.74 4.08 -6.35
N GLY A 148 -6.43 4.01 -6.13
CA GLY A 148 -5.49 5.11 -6.30
C GLY A 148 -5.56 5.73 -7.69
N LEU A 149 -5.51 4.91 -8.75
CA LEU A 149 -5.68 5.35 -10.13
C LEU A 149 -7.01 6.07 -10.38
N GLY A 150 -8.11 5.56 -9.82
CA GLY A 150 -9.43 6.17 -9.96
C GLY A 150 -9.50 7.57 -9.35
N ARG A 151 -8.80 7.79 -8.23
CA ARG A 151 -8.68 9.11 -7.58
C ARG A 151 -7.70 10.01 -8.33
N LEU A 152 -6.57 9.47 -8.75
CA LEU A 152 -5.57 10.20 -9.53
C LEU A 152 -6.13 10.72 -10.84
N ALA A 153 -6.92 9.91 -11.56
CA ALA A 153 -7.57 10.34 -12.80
C ALA A 153 -8.48 11.57 -12.60
N LYS A 154 -9.20 11.64 -11.47
CA LYS A 154 -10.06 12.78 -11.13
C LYS A 154 -9.22 13.99 -10.71
N ASP A 155 -8.22 13.79 -9.86
CA ASP A 155 -7.30 14.84 -9.41
C ASP A 155 -6.55 15.46 -10.60
N TRP A 156 -6.02 14.65 -11.52
CA TRP A 156 -5.26 15.11 -12.68
C TRP A 156 -6.08 15.98 -13.63
N LYS A 157 -7.38 15.71 -13.78
CA LYS A 157 -8.26 16.57 -14.58
C LYS A 157 -8.47 17.95 -13.95
N GLN A 158 -8.47 18.02 -12.62
CA GLN A 158 -8.74 19.23 -11.87
C GLN A 158 -7.47 20.06 -11.63
N ASP A 159 -6.38 19.37 -11.30
CA ASP A 159 -5.08 19.92 -10.95
C ASP A 159 -3.98 19.04 -11.58
N PRO A 160 -3.73 19.16 -12.90
CA PRO A 160 -2.68 18.38 -13.54
C PRO A 160 -1.29 18.84 -13.03
N PRO A 161 -0.33 17.91 -12.87
CA PRO A 161 1.04 18.28 -12.50
C PRO A 161 1.74 19.12 -13.59
N PHE A 162 1.29 19.00 -14.85
CA PHE A 162 1.86 19.70 -15.99
C PHE A 162 0.83 20.64 -16.61
N ALA A 163 1.27 21.86 -16.93
CA ALA A 163 0.39 22.87 -17.52
C ALA A 163 -0.23 22.38 -18.83
N GLY A 164 -1.57 22.45 -18.92
CA GLY A 164 -2.32 22.03 -20.11
C GLY A 164 -2.59 20.52 -20.22
N ASP A 165 -2.20 19.72 -19.22
CA ASP A 165 -2.26 18.25 -19.28
C ASP A 165 -3.48 17.63 -18.59
N SER A 166 -4.56 18.41 -18.40
CA SER A 166 -5.78 17.94 -17.73
C SER A 166 -6.43 16.75 -18.44
N ALA A 167 -6.36 16.70 -19.76
CA ALA A 167 -6.87 15.59 -20.58
C ALA A 167 -6.17 14.25 -20.30
N PHE A 168 -4.94 14.24 -19.76
CA PHE A 168 -4.25 13.01 -19.44
C PHE A 168 -4.93 12.22 -18.30
N GLY A 169 -5.76 12.87 -17.49
CA GLY A 169 -6.61 12.15 -16.54
C GLY A 169 -7.59 11.15 -17.20
N ASP A 170 -7.97 11.34 -18.47
CA ASP A 170 -8.72 10.35 -19.24
C ASP A 170 -7.88 9.10 -19.54
N ALA A 171 -6.60 9.27 -19.89
CA ALA A 171 -5.70 8.15 -20.14
C ALA A 171 -5.46 7.31 -18.87
N ILE A 172 -5.41 7.94 -17.69
CA ILE A 172 -5.32 7.23 -16.40
C ILE A 172 -6.63 6.45 -16.14
N ALA A 173 -7.79 7.07 -16.41
CA ALA A 173 -9.08 6.42 -16.24
C ALA A 173 -9.26 5.22 -17.19
N GLU A 174 -8.85 5.35 -18.44
CA GLU A 174 -8.88 4.28 -19.45
C GLU A 174 -7.94 3.13 -19.06
N TYR A 175 -6.72 3.44 -18.64
CA TYR A 175 -5.76 2.43 -18.15
C TYR A 175 -6.34 1.58 -17.01
N ARG A 176 -6.98 2.24 -16.02
CA ARG A 176 -7.69 1.55 -14.92
C ARG A 176 -8.86 0.71 -15.45
N ALA A 177 -9.68 1.27 -16.34
CA ALA A 177 -10.84 0.59 -16.89
C ALA A 177 -10.46 -0.68 -17.65
N ASP A 178 -9.36 -0.66 -18.38
CA ASP A 178 -8.83 -1.83 -19.09
C ASP A 178 -8.41 -2.96 -18.13
N ILE A 179 -7.78 -2.63 -17.00
CA ILE A 179 -7.47 -3.63 -15.96
C ILE A 179 -8.76 -4.23 -15.40
N ILE A 180 -9.70 -3.37 -14.99
CA ILE A 180 -10.98 -3.81 -14.43
C ILE A 180 -11.73 -4.71 -15.41
N LYS A 181 -11.76 -4.37 -16.69
CA LYS A 181 -12.39 -5.18 -17.74
C LYS A 181 -11.79 -6.58 -17.83
N ARG A 182 -10.45 -6.69 -17.83
CA ARG A 182 -9.77 -8.00 -17.85
C ARG A 182 -10.08 -8.81 -16.60
N TYR A 183 -10.05 -8.19 -15.42
CA TYR A 183 -10.30 -8.88 -14.15
C TYR A 183 -11.77 -9.28 -14.00
N THR A 184 -12.69 -8.52 -14.58
CA THR A 184 -14.12 -8.87 -14.61
C THR A 184 -14.32 -10.16 -15.40
N ALA A 185 -13.68 -10.28 -16.57
CA ALA A 185 -13.72 -11.51 -17.35
C ALA A 185 -13.13 -12.72 -16.59
N LEU A 186 -12.07 -12.52 -15.79
CA LEU A 186 -11.53 -13.56 -14.91
C LEU A 186 -12.55 -13.95 -13.82
N ALA A 187 -13.12 -12.99 -13.10
CA ALA A 187 -14.10 -13.25 -12.05
C ALA A 187 -15.34 -14.00 -12.57
N ASP A 188 -15.83 -13.64 -13.76
CA ASP A 188 -16.98 -14.29 -14.38
C ASP A 188 -16.66 -15.71 -14.88
N SER A 189 -15.50 -15.90 -15.52
CA SER A 189 -15.07 -17.21 -16.03
C SER A 189 -14.76 -18.21 -14.92
N GLN A 190 -14.24 -17.73 -13.78
CA GLN A 190 -13.96 -18.56 -12.61
C GLN A 190 -15.21 -18.79 -11.75
N GLY A 191 -16.28 -18.00 -11.91
CA GLY A 191 -17.52 -18.15 -11.14
C GLY A 191 -17.48 -17.50 -9.74
N LEU A 192 -16.49 -16.64 -9.47
CA LEU A 192 -16.33 -15.91 -8.20
C LEU A 192 -17.60 -15.13 -7.83
N THR A 193 -18.24 -14.48 -8.80
CA THR A 193 -19.43 -13.63 -8.58
C THR A 193 -20.70 -14.42 -8.29
N ARG A 194 -20.72 -15.73 -8.58
CA ARG A 194 -21.89 -16.61 -8.34
C ARG A 194 -21.88 -17.19 -6.93
N ASP A 195 -20.74 -17.72 -6.52
CA ASP A 195 -20.54 -18.34 -5.21
C ASP A 195 -19.06 -18.30 -4.84
N ALA A 196 -18.64 -17.25 -4.14
CA ALA A 196 -17.25 -17.04 -3.78
C ALA A 196 -16.69 -18.11 -2.82
N ALA A 197 -17.54 -18.68 -1.97
CA ALA A 197 -17.13 -19.72 -1.04
C ALA A 197 -16.84 -21.03 -1.78
N ARG A 198 -17.74 -21.41 -2.70
CA ARG A 198 -17.51 -22.57 -3.57
C ARG A 198 -16.32 -22.35 -4.50
N TRP A 199 -16.21 -21.18 -5.12
CA TRP A 199 -15.05 -20.80 -5.93
C TRP A 199 -13.73 -20.99 -5.17
N PHE A 200 -13.67 -20.50 -3.94
CA PHE A 200 -12.46 -20.64 -3.11
C PHE A 200 -12.15 -22.09 -2.77
N ALA A 201 -13.18 -22.88 -2.43
CA ALA A 201 -13.02 -24.30 -2.12
C ALA A 201 -12.56 -25.11 -3.36
N ASP A 202 -13.17 -24.88 -4.51
CA ASP A 202 -12.94 -25.63 -5.75
C ASP A 202 -11.55 -25.31 -6.35
N HIS A 203 -11.04 -24.08 -6.17
CA HIS A 203 -9.79 -23.60 -6.77
C HIS A 203 -8.64 -23.39 -5.78
N ARG A 204 -8.78 -23.84 -4.52
CA ARG A 204 -7.85 -23.48 -3.43
C ARG A 204 -6.36 -23.70 -3.76
N ASN A 205 -6.03 -24.83 -4.38
CA ASN A 205 -4.64 -25.15 -4.73
C ASN A 205 -4.04 -24.20 -5.77
N GLU A 206 -4.86 -23.67 -6.67
CA GLU A 206 -4.42 -22.70 -7.70
C GLU A 206 -4.37 -21.29 -7.12
N ILE A 207 -5.32 -20.96 -6.24
CA ILE A 207 -5.40 -19.68 -5.53
C ILE A 207 -4.17 -19.48 -4.64
N GLU A 208 -3.76 -20.50 -3.90
CA GLU A 208 -2.66 -20.41 -2.93
C GLU A 208 -1.26 -20.43 -3.59
N ILE A 209 -1.18 -20.48 -4.93
CA ILE A 209 0.07 -20.28 -5.68
C ILE A 209 0.57 -18.83 -5.46
N PRO A 210 1.85 -18.64 -5.05
CA PRO A 210 2.46 -17.33 -4.82
C PRO A 210 2.29 -16.31 -5.95
N GLY A 211 2.12 -15.04 -5.59
CA GLY A 211 2.07 -13.87 -6.49
C GLY A 211 0.66 -13.45 -6.92
N LEU A 212 0.59 -12.39 -7.75
CA LEU A 212 -0.65 -11.88 -8.34
C LEU A 212 -1.16 -12.82 -9.46
N ASN A 213 -1.65 -13.99 -9.06
CA ASN A 213 -2.22 -14.98 -9.96
C ASN A 213 -3.63 -14.57 -10.47
N PRO A 214 -4.19 -15.23 -11.50
CA PRO A 214 -5.50 -14.85 -12.06
C PRO A 214 -6.67 -14.88 -11.07
N PHE A 215 -6.56 -15.63 -9.96
CA PHE A 215 -7.58 -15.66 -8.92
C PHE A 215 -7.46 -14.46 -7.96
N ALA A 216 -6.23 -14.04 -7.63
CA ALA A 216 -5.98 -12.79 -6.91
C ALA A 216 -6.48 -11.59 -7.71
N GLN A 217 -6.26 -11.58 -9.03
CA GLN A 217 -6.79 -10.56 -9.95
C GLN A 217 -8.33 -10.53 -9.95
N ALA A 218 -8.99 -11.68 -9.94
CA ALA A 218 -10.45 -11.73 -9.82
C ALA A 218 -10.94 -11.22 -8.45
N MET A 219 -10.31 -11.67 -7.35
CA MET A 219 -10.66 -11.24 -5.98
C MET A 219 -10.45 -9.73 -5.76
N CYS A 220 -9.45 -9.14 -6.41
CA CYS A 220 -9.16 -7.69 -6.37
C CYS A 220 -10.42 -6.86 -6.63
N LEU A 221 -11.29 -7.24 -7.58
CA LEU A 221 -12.51 -6.48 -7.87
C LEU A 221 -13.54 -6.51 -6.73
N THR A 222 -13.62 -7.62 -5.99
CA THR A 222 -14.48 -7.70 -4.81
C THR A 222 -13.94 -6.79 -3.70
N ILE A 223 -12.62 -6.78 -3.48
CA ILE A 223 -11.97 -5.91 -2.49
C ILE A 223 -12.07 -4.44 -2.89
N LEU A 224 -11.89 -4.12 -4.17
CA LEU A 224 -12.02 -2.77 -4.69
C LEU A 224 -13.43 -2.21 -4.43
N ALA A 225 -14.47 -3.03 -4.63
CA ALA A 225 -15.84 -2.63 -4.31
C ALA A 225 -16.01 -2.32 -2.80
N GLU A 226 -15.40 -3.11 -1.92
CA GLU A 226 -15.41 -2.84 -0.47
C GLU A 226 -14.66 -1.54 -0.13
N TYR A 227 -13.52 -1.25 -0.76
CA TYR A 227 -12.80 0.03 -0.57
C TYR A 227 -13.60 1.25 -1.06
N GLU A 228 -14.40 1.09 -2.11
CA GLU A 228 -15.23 2.17 -2.65
C GLU A 228 -16.50 2.38 -1.81
N GLN A 229 -17.11 1.31 -1.28
CA GLN A 229 -18.33 1.37 -0.46
C GLN A 229 -18.04 1.77 1.00
N VAL A 230 -16.93 1.30 1.57
CA VAL A 230 -16.55 1.53 2.96
C VAL A 230 -15.10 2.03 3.00
N PRO A 231 -14.83 3.31 2.66
CA PRO A 231 -13.46 3.84 2.56
C PRO A 231 -12.60 3.64 3.81
N ASP A 232 -13.21 3.70 5.00
CA ASP A 232 -12.52 3.49 6.26
C ASP A 232 -11.94 2.08 6.40
N CYS A 233 -12.42 1.08 5.63
CA CYS A 233 -11.85 -0.27 5.70
C CYS A 233 -10.44 -0.38 5.12
N ILE A 234 -9.97 0.62 4.37
CA ILE A 234 -8.61 0.65 3.79
C ILE A 234 -7.54 0.74 4.89
N GLU A 235 -7.84 1.38 6.01
CA GLU A 235 -6.90 1.47 7.13
C GLU A 235 -6.50 0.09 7.69
N ALA A 236 -7.33 -0.94 7.45
CA ALA A 236 -7.04 -2.32 7.83
C ALA A 236 -5.77 -2.86 7.15
N LEU A 237 -5.35 -2.33 5.98
CA LEU A 237 -4.09 -2.72 5.35
C LEU A 237 -2.91 -2.41 6.25
N GLY A 238 -2.95 -1.27 6.95
CA GLY A 238 -1.95 -0.89 7.96
C GLY A 238 -1.81 -1.90 9.11
N ALA A 239 -2.87 -2.68 9.39
CA ALA A 239 -2.86 -3.74 10.38
C ALA A 239 -2.44 -5.12 9.82
N LEU A 240 -2.21 -5.25 8.51
CA LEU A 240 -1.87 -6.52 7.88
C LEU A 240 -0.41 -6.93 8.16
N ASN A 241 -0.11 -8.23 8.15
CA ASN A 241 1.23 -8.81 8.24
C ASN A 241 2.11 -8.37 9.44
N ARG A 242 1.50 -7.87 10.52
CA ARG A 242 2.22 -7.50 11.76
C ARG A 242 2.68 -8.70 12.62
N TRP A 243 2.63 -9.92 12.10
CA TRP A 243 2.90 -11.15 12.84
C TRP A 243 4.00 -12.02 12.20
N PRO A 244 4.69 -12.86 12.99
CA PRO A 244 5.67 -13.81 12.46
C PRO A 244 5.03 -14.78 11.46
N GLY A 245 5.74 -15.05 10.37
CA GLY A 245 5.28 -15.90 9.27
C GLY A 245 4.40 -15.19 8.24
N ARG A 246 3.85 -14.00 8.55
CA ARG A 246 3.09 -13.15 7.61
C ARG A 246 2.09 -13.92 6.75
N SER A 247 2.23 -13.90 5.44
CA SER A 247 1.39 -14.62 4.46
C SER A 247 1.60 -16.14 4.46
N GLY A 248 2.66 -16.63 5.11
CA GLY A 248 3.00 -18.04 5.23
C GLY A 248 2.14 -18.85 6.20
N VAL A 249 1.12 -18.25 6.81
CA VAL A 249 0.19 -18.94 7.72
C VAL A 249 -1.09 -19.33 6.97
N PRO A 250 -1.79 -20.41 7.36
CA PRO A 250 -3.08 -20.80 6.76
C PRO A 250 -4.14 -19.68 6.82
N ILE A 251 -5.04 -19.61 5.84
CA ILE A 251 -6.00 -18.51 5.68
C ILE A 251 -6.87 -18.23 6.92
N ALA A 252 -7.30 -19.28 7.63
CA ALA A 252 -8.05 -19.12 8.87
C ALA A 252 -7.23 -18.40 9.96
N GLU A 253 -5.95 -18.71 10.05
CA GLU A 253 -5.00 -18.07 10.96
C GLU A 253 -4.64 -16.65 10.47
N TYR A 254 -4.47 -16.45 9.16
CA TYR A 254 -4.18 -15.16 8.54
C TYR A 254 -5.26 -14.13 8.88
N LEU A 255 -6.53 -14.46 8.60
CA LEU A 255 -7.68 -13.59 8.90
C LEU A 255 -7.86 -13.39 10.42
N ARG A 256 -7.58 -14.41 11.25
CA ARG A 256 -7.65 -14.27 12.71
C ARG A 256 -6.60 -13.30 13.23
N ARG A 257 -5.35 -13.42 12.78
CA ARG A 257 -4.25 -12.53 13.18
C ARG A 257 -4.49 -11.12 12.69
N TRP A 258 -5.02 -10.96 11.48
CA TRP A 258 -5.37 -9.65 10.95
C TRP A 258 -6.44 -8.96 11.80
N LYS A 259 -7.56 -9.63 12.13
CA LYS A 259 -8.58 -9.07 13.03
C LYS A 259 -8.03 -8.69 14.41
N LYS A 260 -7.14 -9.52 14.97
CA LYS A 260 -6.45 -9.21 16.23
C LYS A 260 -5.63 -7.94 16.08
N SER A 261 -4.87 -7.83 14.99
CA SER A 261 -4.06 -6.66 14.68
C SER A 261 -4.91 -5.40 14.48
N CYS A 262 -6.06 -5.50 13.82
CA CYS A 262 -7.02 -4.40 13.71
C CYS A 262 -7.49 -3.94 15.10
N THR A 263 -7.81 -4.87 15.99
CA THR A 263 -8.22 -4.55 17.37
C THR A 263 -7.12 -3.80 18.13
N GLU A 264 -5.87 -4.27 18.02
CA GLU A 264 -4.71 -3.65 18.67
C GLU A 264 -4.44 -2.21 18.18
N LEU A 265 -4.62 -1.96 16.89
CA LEU A 265 -4.45 -0.62 16.30
C LEU A 265 -5.73 0.22 16.30
N GLN A 266 -6.83 -0.31 16.85
CA GLN A 266 -8.16 0.27 16.76
C GLN A 266 -8.58 0.56 15.30
N ALA A 267 -8.09 -0.22 14.35
CA ALA A 267 -8.46 -0.18 12.94
C ALA A 267 -9.78 -0.91 12.68
N SER A 268 -10.48 -0.52 11.62
CA SER A 268 -11.70 -1.17 11.15
C SER A 268 -11.43 -2.67 10.87
N PRO A 269 -12.21 -3.58 11.47
CA PRO A 269 -12.11 -5.01 11.18
C PRO A 269 -12.96 -5.40 9.95
N HIS A 270 -13.57 -4.44 9.25
CA HIS A 270 -14.55 -4.70 8.18
C HIS A 270 -14.02 -5.66 7.12
N LEU A 271 -12.86 -5.36 6.52
CA LEU A 271 -12.32 -6.15 5.43
C LEU A 271 -11.98 -7.60 5.82
N PRO A 272 -11.23 -7.89 6.89
CA PRO A 272 -10.98 -9.28 7.28
C PRO A 272 -12.24 -10.04 7.72
N VAL A 273 -13.25 -9.36 8.28
CA VAL A 273 -14.54 -9.98 8.60
C VAL A 273 -15.30 -10.33 7.33
N ARG A 274 -15.35 -9.39 6.38
CA ARG A 274 -16.02 -9.57 5.09
C ARG A 274 -15.41 -10.70 4.28
N LEU A 275 -14.08 -10.75 4.18
CA LEU A 275 -13.37 -11.83 3.47
C LEU A 275 -13.59 -13.19 4.15
N GLN A 276 -13.60 -13.24 5.49
CA GLN A 276 -13.92 -14.47 6.20
C GLN A 276 -15.33 -14.99 5.86
N GLN A 277 -16.32 -14.08 5.83
CA GLN A 277 -17.70 -14.42 5.50
C GLN A 277 -17.82 -14.85 4.04
N LEU A 278 -17.24 -14.07 3.11
CA LEU A 278 -17.32 -14.32 1.68
C LEU A 278 -16.73 -15.68 1.29
N LEU A 279 -15.60 -16.06 1.89
CA LEU A 279 -14.87 -17.28 1.57
C LEU A 279 -15.27 -18.48 2.46
N HIS A 280 -16.26 -18.30 3.35
CA HIS A 280 -16.66 -19.28 4.36
C HIS A 280 -15.48 -19.90 5.15
N VAL A 281 -14.47 -19.09 5.50
CA VAL A 281 -13.29 -19.56 6.23
C VAL A 281 -13.63 -19.78 7.70
N THR A 282 -13.91 -21.03 8.06
CA THR A 282 -14.15 -21.44 9.46
C THR A 282 -12.86 -21.53 10.25
N ARG A 283 -12.92 -21.33 11.57
CA ARG A 283 -11.80 -21.71 12.46
C ARG A 283 -11.63 -23.23 12.37
N GLU A 284 -10.46 -23.70 11.95
CA GLU A 284 -10.09 -25.11 12.14
C GLU A 284 -10.20 -25.43 13.64
N ARG A 285 -10.96 -26.49 13.97
CA ARG A 285 -10.90 -27.08 15.31
C ARG A 285 -9.50 -27.69 15.41
N ARG A 286 -8.69 -27.15 16.32
CA ARG A 286 -7.46 -27.83 16.75
C ARG A 286 -7.80 -29.13 17.46
#